data_AF-X0RL86-F1
#
_entry.id   AF-X0RL86-F1
#
_cell.length_a   1.000
_cell.length_b   1.000
_cell.length_c   1.000
_cell.angle_alpha   90.00
_cell.angle_beta   90.00
_cell.angle_gamma   90.00
#
_symmetry.space_group_name_H-M   'P 1'
#
loop_
_entity.id
_entity.type
_entity.pdbx_description
1 polymer ?
#
loop_
_entity_poly.entity_id
_entity_poly.type
_entity_poly.pdbx_seq_one_letter_code
_entity_poly.pdbx_strand_id
1 'polypeptide(L)'
;NLRANPNDVMVKHGFHSFQPRIEFITAHEDKLNIMRWYVIEHKRSAKFLFGWKPKIDDPETTDFTMMVDSLVMVRLYHKNE
;
A
#
# COMPACT_ATOMS: atom_id res chain seq x y z
N ASN A 1 7.37 12.80 8.20
CA ASN A 1 8.78 12.48 7.93
C ASN A 1 9.01 11.83 6.58
N LEU A 2 8.42 10.68 6.24
CA LEU A 2 8.69 9.99 4.96
C LEU A 2 8.41 10.83 3.68
N ARG A 3 7.37 11.67 3.70
CA ARG A 3 7.09 12.67 2.64
C ARG A 3 8.07 13.85 2.61
N ALA A 4 8.60 14.24 3.77
CA ALA A 4 9.46 15.41 3.90
C ALA A 4 10.94 15.07 3.67
N ASN A 5 11.36 13.91 4.18
CA ASN A 5 12.73 13.38 4.13
C ASN A 5 12.69 11.90 3.70
N PRO A 6 12.37 11.60 2.43
CA PRO A 6 12.27 10.21 1.95
C PRO A 6 13.60 9.46 2.02
N ASN A 7 14.72 10.18 1.97
CA ASN A 7 16.06 9.59 2.06
C ASN A 7 16.44 9.22 3.50
N ASP A 8 15.75 9.73 4.54
CA ASP A 8 16.11 9.48 5.94
C ASP A 8 15.36 8.29 6.55
N VAL A 9 14.87 7.39 5.69
CA VAL A 9 14.08 6.22 6.10
C VAL A 9 14.99 4.99 6.09
N MET A 10 14.92 4.21 7.17
CA MET A 10 15.53 2.88 7.27
C MET A 10 14.41 1.85 7.35
N VAL A 11 14.42 0.86 6.46
CA VAL A 11 13.46 -0.25 6.48
C VAL A 11 14.16 -1.48 7.04
N LYS A 12 13.51 -2.14 8.01
CA LYS A 12 13.95 -3.41 8.56
C LYS A 12 12.98 -4.51 8.14
N HIS A 13 13.48 -5.51 7.44
CA HIS A 13 12.73 -6.70 7.06
C HIS A 13 13.49 -7.93 7.57
N GLY A 14 12.92 -8.61 8.58
CA GLY A 14 13.62 -9.65 9.32
C GLY A 14 14.90 -9.14 10.00
N PHE A 15 16.03 -9.75 9.65
CA PHE A 15 17.36 -9.36 10.15
C PHE A 15 18.09 -8.36 9.26
N HIS A 16 17.54 -8.02 8.09
CA HIS A 16 18.16 -7.09 7.15
C HIS A 16 17.60 -5.68 7.33
N SER A 17 18.49 -4.70 7.27
CA SER A 17 18.14 -3.28 7.24
C SER A 17 18.73 -2.63 6.00
N PHE A 18 17.95 -1.78 5.34
CA PHE A 18 18.40 -1.06 4.16
C PHE A 18 17.71 0.31 4.07
N GLN A 19 18.39 1.23 3.40
CA GLN A 19 17.85 2.53 3.03
C GLN A 19 17.17 2.38 1.66
N PRO A 20 15.83 2.41 1.58
CA PRO A 20 15.12 2.19 0.33
C PRO A 20 15.22 3.41 -0.59
N ARG A 21 15.10 3.19 -1.90
CA ARG A 21 14.60 4.22 -2.82
C ARG A 21 13.08 4.23 -2.74
N ILE A 22 12.49 5.38 -2.45
CA ILE A 22 11.05 5.55 -2.27
C ILE A 22 10.46 6.22 -3.51
N GLU A 23 9.44 5.59 -4.09
CA GLU A 23 8.67 6.16 -5.20
C GLU A 23 7.21 6.34 -4.77
N PHE A 24 6.65 7.52 -5.01
CA PHE A 24 5.23 7.79 -4.73
C PHE A 24 4.38 7.28 -5.88
N ILE A 25 3.37 6.48 -5.54
CA ILE A 25 2.38 6.03 -6.53
C ILE A 25 1.34 7.14 -6.67
N THR A 26 1.40 7.85 -7.80
CA THR A 26 0.52 9.00 -8.07
C THR A 26 -0.66 8.64 -8.94
N ALA A 27 -0.51 7.66 -9.85
CA ALA A 27 -1.58 7.22 -10.73
C ALA A 27 -2.71 6.58 -9.91
N HIS A 28 -3.92 7.09 -10.10
CA HIS A 28 -5.08 6.65 -9.34
C HIS A 28 -5.42 5.18 -9.62
N GLU A 29 -5.32 4.76 -10.89
CA GLU A 29 -5.55 3.38 -11.31
C GLU A 29 -4.59 2.39 -10.64
N ASP A 30 -3.30 2.74 -10.53
CA ASP A 30 -2.33 1.90 -9.83
C ASP A 30 -2.69 1.74 -8.35
N LYS A 31 -3.14 2.81 -7.69
CA LYS A 31 -3.60 2.73 -6.29
C LYS A 31 -4.81 1.82 -6.15
N LEU A 32 -5.77 1.89 -7.07
CA LEU A 32 -6.95 1.02 -7.07
C LEU A 32 -6.52 -0.45 -7.23
N ASN A 33 -5.62 -0.74 -8.17
CA ASN A 33 -5.13 -2.09 -8.41
C ASN A 33 -4.40 -2.66 -7.17
N ILE A 34 -3.61 -1.82 -6.50
CA ILE A 34 -2.95 -2.19 -5.24
C ILE A 34 -3.98 -2.48 -4.15
N MET A 35 -5.05 -1.69 -4.03
CA MET A 35 -6.10 -1.94 -3.04
C MET A 35 -6.86 -3.23 -3.32
N ARG A 36 -7.22 -3.51 -4.58
CA ARG A 36 -7.87 -4.78 -4.95
C ARG A 36 -7.00 -5.97 -4.56
N TRP A 37 -5.72 -5.94 -4.93
CA TRP A 37 -4.76 -6.94 -4.51
C TRP A 37 -4.67 -7.05 -2.97
N TYR A 38 -4.58 -5.92 -2.27
CA TYR A 38 -4.44 -5.88 -0.81
C TYR A 38 -5.63 -6.53 -0.09
N VAL A 39 -6.87 -6.24 -0.49
CA VAL A 39 -8.06 -6.81 0.18
C VAL A 39 -8.23 -8.31 -0.07
N ILE A 40 -7.67 -8.81 -1.19
CA ILE A 40 -7.62 -10.23 -1.53
C ILE A 40 -6.55 -10.95 -0.69
N GLU A 41 -5.33 -10.44 -0.66
CA GLU A 41 -4.19 -11.10 0.00
C GLU A 41 -4.20 -10.92 1.53
N HIS A 42 -4.70 -9.78 2.01
CA HIS A 42 -4.62 -9.41 3.42
C HIS A 42 -6.01 -9.24 4.07
N LYS A 43 -6.93 -10.18 3.79
CA LYS A 43 -8.34 -10.16 4.22
C LYS A 43 -8.55 -9.77 5.69
N ARG A 44 -7.72 -10.29 6.61
CA ARG A 44 -7.84 -9.98 8.05
C ARG A 44 -7.51 -8.52 8.35
N SER A 45 -6.41 -8.01 7.80
CA SER A 45 -6.00 -6.62 7.96
C SER A 45 -6.96 -5.68 7.25
N ALA A 46 -7.39 -6.03 6.04
CA ALA A 46 -8.40 -5.29 5.29
C ALA A 46 -9.73 -5.19 6.06
N LYS A 47 -10.18 -6.27 6.71
CA LYS A 47 -11.36 -6.24 7.56
C LYS A 47 -11.20 -5.27 8.73
N PHE A 48 -10.04 -5.28 9.38
CA PHE A 48 -9.77 -4.47 10.55
C PHE A 48 -9.60 -2.97 10.21
N LEU A 49 -8.83 -2.68 9.16
CA LEU A 49 -8.47 -1.30 8.78
C LEU A 49 -9.56 -0.62 7.95
N PHE A 50 -10.29 -1.38 7.14
CA PHE A 50 -11.17 -0.85 6.10
C PHE A 50 -12.59 -1.41 6.15
N GLY A 51 -12.90 -2.28 7.12
CA GLY A 51 -14.23 -2.88 7.23
C GLY A 51 -14.55 -3.96 6.19
N TRP A 52 -13.56 -4.38 5.39
CA TRP A 52 -13.72 -5.40 4.34
C TRP A 52 -14.39 -6.70 4.83
N LYS A 53 -15.45 -7.12 4.16
CA LYS A 53 -16.21 -8.34 4.43
C LYS A 53 -16.01 -9.32 3.28
N PRO A 54 -15.01 -10.23 3.35
CA PRO A 54 -14.63 -11.10 2.22
C PRO A 54 -15.70 -12.12 1.78
N LYS A 55 -16.84 -12.20 2.47
CA LYS A 55 -17.98 -13.05 2.09
C LYS A 55 -19.08 -12.29 1.33
N ILE A 56 -19.03 -10.96 1.33
CA ILE A 56 -20.09 -10.07 0.85
C ILE A 56 -19.53 -9.09 -0.17
N ASP A 57 -18.35 -8.53 0.13
CA ASP A 57 -17.71 -7.56 -0.72
C ASP A 57 -16.91 -8.28 -1.83
N ASP A 58 -16.98 -7.72 -3.04
CA ASP A 58 -16.31 -8.24 -4.23
C ASP A 58 -15.24 -7.24 -4.69
N PRO A 59 -13.97 -7.65 -4.78
CA PRO A 59 -12.86 -6.74 -5.09
C PRO A 59 -12.92 -6.16 -6.51
N GLU A 60 -13.63 -6.79 -7.44
CA GLU A 60 -13.75 -6.30 -8.81
C GLU A 60 -14.81 -5.20 -8.95
N THR A 61 -15.86 -5.25 -8.11
CA THR A 61 -17.00 -4.35 -8.20
C THR A 61 -17.06 -3.30 -7.08
N THR A 62 -16.31 -3.50 -5.99
CA THR A 62 -16.22 -2.52 -4.91
C THR A 62 -15.50 -1.25 -5.37
N ASP A 63 -16.09 -0.09 -5.07
CA ASP A 63 -15.47 1.20 -5.32
C ASP A 63 -14.48 1.56 -4.20
N PHE A 64 -13.18 1.56 -4.53
CA PHE A 64 -12.11 1.92 -3.62
C PHE A 64 -11.66 3.40 -3.75
N THR A 65 -12.31 4.20 -4.59
CA THR A 65 -11.88 5.58 -4.94
C THR A 65 -11.66 6.45 -3.70
N MET A 66 -12.66 6.57 -2.84
CA MET A 66 -12.55 7.37 -1.61
C MET A 66 -11.40 6.90 -0.70
N MET A 67 -11.13 5.60 -0.69
CA MET A 67 -10.08 5.01 0.13
C MET A 67 -8.70 5.36 -0.42
N VAL A 68 -8.47 5.17 -1.72
CA VAL A 68 -7.16 5.46 -2.35
C VAL A 68 -6.83 6.95 -2.36
N ASP A 69 -7.83 7.81 -2.41
CA ASP A 69 -7.68 9.27 -2.31
C ASP A 69 -7.20 9.70 -0.93
N SER A 70 -7.61 8.98 0.11
CA SER A 70 -7.17 9.24 1.49
C SER A 70 -5.76 8.70 1.80
N LEU A 71 -5.20 7.85 0.93
CA LEU A 71 -3.97 7.12 1.18
C LEU A 71 -2.75 7.70 0.45
N VAL A 72 -1.62 7.65 1.16
CA VAL A 72 -0.29 7.85 0.59
C VAL A 72 0.30 6.47 0.33
N MET A 73 0.41 6.11 -0.94
CA MET A 73 1.04 4.84 -1.33
C MET A 73 2.44 5.12 -1.86
N VAL A 74 3.39 4.32 -1.39
CA VAL A 74 4.77 4.36 -1.83
C VAL A 74 5.23 2.95 -2.20
N ARG A 75 6.04 2.87 -3.25
CA ARG A 75 6.80 1.68 -3.58
C ARG A 75 8.21 1.84 -3.04
N LEU A 76 8.75 0.76 -2.47
CA LEU A 76 10.08 0.71 -1.89
C LEU A 76 10.94 -0.19 -2.76
N TYR A 77 12.07 0.32 -3.23
CA TYR A 77 13.07 -0.47 -3.95
C TYR A 77 14.30 -0.65 -3.06
N HIS A 78 14.90 -1.83 -3.12
CA HIS A 78 16.26 -1.99 -2.61
C HIS A 78 17.19 -1.08 -3.41
N LYS A 79 18.17 -0.46 -2.74
CA LYS A 79 19.09 0.52 -3.36
C LYS A 79 19.89 -0.05 -4.56
N ASN A 80 19.89 -1.38 -4.74
CA ASN A 80 20.63 -2.09 -5.77
C ASN A 80 19.72 -2.66 -6.90
N GLU A 81 18.44 -2.27 -6.94
CA GLU A 81 17.44 -2.62 -7.97
C GLU A 81 16.78 -1.36 -8.58
#